data_AF-A0A1V3Q650-F1
#
_entry.id   AF-A0A1V3Q650-F1
#
_cell.length_a   1.000
_cell.length_b   1.000
_cell.length_c   1.000
_cell.angle_alpha   90.00
_cell.angle_beta   90.00
_cell.angle_gamma   90.00
#
_symmetry.space_group_name_H-M   'P 1'
#
loop_
_entity.id
_entity.type
_entity.pdbx_description
1 polymer ?
#
loop_
_entity_poly.entity_id
_entity_poly.type
_entity_poly.pdbx_seq_one_letter_code
_entity_poly.pdbx_strand_id
1 'polypeptide(L)'
;MIATTALFGLACVGSASAAQYETYVTDLHIGYELVAFVGHTPAEFAKAQRAASSWEGRRHVGLGPQTIAAVAVDDSNGMVKQIRWTSPDNTVAVVDIH
;
A
#
# COMPACT_ATOMS: atom_id res chain seq x y z
N MET A 1 -14.90 18.50 -42.21
CA MET A 1 -14.06 17.34 -41.80
C MET A 1 -14.72 16.74 -40.58
N ILE A 2 -15.24 15.52 -40.69
CA ILE A 2 -15.96 14.82 -39.61
C ILE A 2 -14.89 13.99 -38.88
N ALA A 3 -14.54 14.38 -37.66
CA ALA A 3 -13.57 13.67 -36.85
C ALA A 3 -14.29 12.59 -36.05
N THR A 4 -14.08 11.35 -36.47
CA THR A 4 -14.61 10.11 -35.89
C THR A 4 -14.16 9.93 -34.44
N THR A 5 -15.13 9.69 -33.58
CA THR A 5 -14.98 9.29 -32.17
C THR A 5 -14.29 7.93 -32.07
N ALA A 6 -13.24 7.83 -31.23
CA ALA A 6 -12.72 6.55 -30.76
C ALA A 6 -12.88 6.49 -29.24
N LEU A 7 -13.95 5.82 -28.78
CA LEU A 7 -14.07 5.39 -27.40
C LEU A 7 -13.13 4.19 -27.20
N PHE A 8 -11.95 4.43 -26.64
CA PHE A 8 -11.15 3.36 -26.06
C PHE A 8 -11.69 3.02 -24.68
N GLY A 9 -12.70 2.16 -24.66
CA GLY A 9 -13.08 1.41 -23.47
C GLY A 9 -11.99 0.38 -23.16
N LEU A 10 -10.94 0.78 -22.46
CA LEU A 10 -10.18 -0.16 -21.65
C LEU A 10 -10.90 -0.29 -20.31
N ALA A 11 -11.85 -1.22 -20.25
CA ALA A 11 -12.23 -1.77 -18.96
C ALA A 11 -11.01 -2.51 -18.44
N CYS A 12 -10.22 -1.86 -17.59
CA CYS A 12 -9.21 -2.52 -16.77
C CYS A 12 -9.94 -3.57 -15.93
N VAL A 13 -10.00 -4.81 -16.42
CA VAL A 13 -10.30 -6.00 -15.62
C VAL A 13 -9.06 -6.28 -14.76
N GLY A 14 -8.72 -5.33 -13.90
CA GLY A 14 -7.95 -5.55 -12.71
C GLY A 14 -8.94 -5.30 -11.61
N SER A 15 -9.32 -6.35 -10.88
CA SER A 15 -10.27 -6.27 -9.78
C SER A 15 -9.95 -5.07 -8.90
N ALA A 16 -10.68 -3.98 -9.07
CA ALA A 16 -10.93 -3.04 -8.02
C ALA A 16 -11.78 -3.83 -7.01
N SER A 17 -11.11 -4.71 -6.25
CA SER A 17 -11.59 -5.11 -4.94
C SER A 17 -11.92 -3.80 -4.28
N ALA A 18 -13.21 -3.49 -4.10
CA ALA A 18 -13.65 -2.36 -3.29
C ALA A 18 -12.73 -2.31 -2.08
N ALA A 19 -11.89 -1.28 -1.98
CA ALA A 19 -10.67 -1.35 -1.20
C ALA A 19 -11.03 -1.75 0.24
N GLN A 20 -10.70 -2.98 0.62
CA GLN A 20 -11.11 -3.58 1.91
C GLN A 20 -10.12 -3.19 3.02
N TYR A 21 -9.35 -2.15 2.79
CA TYR A 21 -8.35 -1.49 3.62
C TYR A 21 -7.94 -0.24 2.83
N GLU A 22 -7.58 0.84 3.52
CA GLU A 22 -7.06 2.04 2.89
C GLU A 22 -5.60 1.84 2.47
N THR A 23 -5.18 2.55 1.43
CA THR A 23 -3.79 2.52 0.95
C THR A 23 -3.24 3.93 0.91
N TYR A 24 -2.13 4.16 1.61
CA TYR A 24 -1.39 5.41 1.60
C TYR A 24 -0.03 5.18 0.96
N VAL A 25 0.36 6.09 0.05
CA VAL A 25 1.67 6.06 -0.59
C VAL A 25 2.39 7.36 -0.23
N THR A 26 3.63 7.24 0.22
CA THR A 26 4.47 8.41 0.49
C THR A 26 5.85 8.20 -0.12
N ASP A 27 6.34 9.24 -0.82
CA ASP A 27 7.70 9.30 -1.32
C ASP A 27 8.66 9.55 -0.14
N LEU A 28 9.63 8.67 -0.02
CA LEU A 28 10.76 8.81 0.88
C LEU A 28 11.88 9.44 0.05
N HIS A 29 12.16 10.72 0.32
CA HIS A 29 13.10 11.67 -0.31
C HIS A 29 14.43 11.11 -0.88
N ILE A 30 14.83 9.91 -0.50
CA ILE A 30 16.00 9.17 -0.98
C ILE A 30 15.69 8.20 -2.14
N GLY A 31 14.58 8.38 -2.86
CA GLY A 31 14.20 7.55 -4.01
C GLY A 31 13.54 6.22 -3.64
N TYR A 32 12.94 6.16 -2.45
CA TYR A 32 12.15 5.03 -1.99
C TYR A 32 10.69 5.46 -1.84
N GLU A 33 9.76 4.51 -1.86
CA GLU A 33 8.36 4.76 -1.54
C GLU A 33 7.95 3.87 -0.37
N LEU A 34 7.08 4.38 0.49
CA LEU A 34 6.39 3.59 1.50
C LEU A 34 4.93 3.45 1.08
N VAL A 35 4.45 2.21 1.03
CA VAL A 35 3.04 1.87 0.83
C VAL A 35 2.50 1.31 2.13
N ALA A 36 1.57 2.02 2.75
CA ALA A 36 0.88 1.57 3.94
C ALA A 36 -0.53 1.09 3.60
N PHE A 37 -0.83 -0.15 3.96
CA PHE A 37 -2.16 -0.74 3.90
C PHE A 37 -2.79 -0.66 5.31
N VAL A 38 -3.86 0.12 5.47
CA VAL A 38 -4.47 0.42 6.78
C VAL A 38 -5.83 -0.28 6.87
N GLY A 39 -5.99 -1.16 7.84
CA GLY A 39 -7.27 -1.82 8.11
C GLY A 39 -7.97 -1.20 9.32
N HIS A 40 -9.24 -0.81 9.16
CA HIS A 40 -10.08 -0.20 10.19
C HIS A 40 -10.90 -1.23 10.98
N THR A 41 -10.77 -2.51 10.65
CA THR A 41 -11.31 -3.63 11.41
C THR A 41 -10.31 -4.79 11.41
N PRO A 42 -10.40 -5.77 12.34
CA PRO A 42 -9.49 -6.92 12.34
C PRO A 42 -9.51 -7.72 11.03
N ALA A 43 -10.68 -7.80 10.37
CA ALA A 43 -10.82 -8.48 9.09
C ALA A 43 -10.13 -7.71 7.95
N GLU A 44 -10.13 -6.38 8.01
CA GLU A 44 -9.42 -5.51 7.06
C GLU A 44 -7.92 -5.54 7.32
N PHE A 45 -7.49 -5.49 8.58
CA PHE A 45 -6.08 -5.59 8.94
C PHE A 45 -5.47 -6.93 8.47
N ALA A 46 -6.18 -8.05 8.64
CA ALA A 46 -5.73 -9.33 8.12
C ALA A 46 -5.54 -9.33 6.59
N LYS A 47 -6.30 -8.52 5.85
CA LYS A 47 -6.14 -8.37 4.39
C LYS A 47 -5.01 -7.42 4.04
N ALA A 48 -4.90 -6.29 4.75
CA ALA A 48 -3.79 -5.35 4.64
C ALA A 48 -2.44 -6.06 4.91
N GLN A 49 -2.39 -6.93 5.91
CA GLN A 49 -1.22 -7.75 6.22
C GLN A 49 -0.85 -8.68 5.07
N ARG A 50 -1.82 -9.38 4.48
CA ARG A 50 -1.56 -10.23 3.29
C ARG A 50 -1.05 -9.42 2.10
N ALA A 51 -1.59 -8.22 1.89
CA ALA A 51 -1.16 -7.32 0.83
C ALA A 51 0.30 -6.89 1.04
N ALA A 52 0.64 -6.40 2.24
CA ALA A 52 2.00 -6.04 2.61
C ALA A 52 2.98 -7.21 2.43
N SER A 53 2.64 -8.40 2.95
CA SER A 53 3.49 -9.59 2.83
C SER A 53 3.68 -10.05 1.39
N SER A 54 2.69 -9.87 0.50
CA SER A 54 2.82 -10.20 -0.92
C SER A 54 3.80 -9.27 -1.64
N TRP A 55 3.74 -7.96 -1.35
CA TRP A 55 4.67 -6.96 -1.88
C TRP A 55 6.10 -7.22 -1.39
N GLU A 56 6.26 -7.38 -0.08
CA GLU A 56 7.56 -7.67 0.54
C GLU A 56 8.13 -9.02 0.10
N GLY A 57 7.28 -10.05 -0.04
CA GLY A 57 7.69 -11.35 -0.56
C GLY A 57 8.24 -11.26 -1.99
N ARG A 58 7.55 -10.54 -2.88
CA ARG A 58 8.03 -10.27 -4.24
C ARG A 58 9.33 -9.47 -4.24
N ARG A 59 9.44 -8.46 -3.39
CA ARG A 59 10.65 -7.65 -3.23
C ARG A 59 11.84 -8.52 -2.82
N HIS A 60 11.66 -9.36 -1.81
CA HIS A 60 12.70 -10.24 -1.28
C HIS A 60 13.26 -11.22 -2.35
N VAL A 61 12.42 -11.70 -3.27
CA VAL A 61 12.84 -12.61 -4.36
C VAL A 61 13.24 -11.89 -5.66
N GLY A 62 13.33 -10.55 -5.66
CA GLY A 62 13.72 -9.78 -6.84
C GLY A 62 12.64 -9.62 -7.92
N LEU A 63 11.39 -10.04 -7.64
CA LEU A 63 10.24 -9.97 -8.57
C LEU A 63 9.30 -8.78 -8.27
N GLY A 64 9.65 -7.95 -7.30
CA GLY A 64 8.91 -6.75 -6.89
C GLY A 64 9.78 -5.49 -6.98
N PRO A 65 9.15 -4.30 -6.96
CA PRO A 65 9.87 -3.03 -6.84
C PRO A 65 10.81 -3.06 -5.63
N GLN A 66 12.11 -2.84 -5.86
CA GLN A 66 13.13 -2.87 -4.80
C GLN A 66 13.17 -1.59 -3.97
N THR A 67 12.59 -0.53 -4.51
CA THR A 67 12.53 0.80 -3.91
C THR A 67 11.24 1.05 -3.14
N ILE A 68 10.34 0.07 -3.04
CA ILE A 68 9.08 0.22 -2.34
C ILE A 68 9.07 -0.67 -1.10
N ALA A 69 8.84 -0.07 0.07
CA ALA A 69 8.56 -0.78 1.31
C ALA A 69 7.04 -0.83 1.54
N ALA A 70 6.49 -2.00 1.81
CA ALA A 70 5.08 -2.19 2.09
C ALA A 70 4.84 -2.57 3.56
N VAL A 71 3.91 -1.89 4.22
CA VAL A 71 3.56 -2.13 5.63
C VAL A 71 2.05 -2.28 5.79
N ALA A 72 1.65 -3.10 6.76
CA ALA A 72 0.27 -3.19 7.20
C ALA A 72 0.11 -2.50 8.55
N VAL A 73 -1.01 -1.80 8.71
CA VAL A 73 -1.29 -0.98 9.88
C VAL A 73 -2.67 -1.33 10.40
N ASP A 74 -2.75 -1.66 11.69
CA ASP A 74 -3.99 -1.98 12.39
C ASP A 74 -4.56 -0.71 13.02
N ASP A 75 -5.61 -0.16 12.41
CA ASP A 75 -6.38 0.95 12.97
C ASP A 75 -7.77 0.50 13.46
N SER A 76 -7.93 -0.79 13.77
CA SER A 76 -9.22 -1.32 14.25
C SER A 76 -9.71 -0.71 15.56
N ASN A 77 -8.82 -0.07 16.32
CA ASN A 77 -9.14 0.65 17.54
C ASN A 77 -9.15 2.19 17.36
N GLY A 78 -8.93 2.71 16.14
CA GLY A 78 -8.87 4.15 15.86
C GLY A 78 -7.69 4.89 16.50
N MET A 79 -6.62 4.15 16.83
CA MET A 79 -5.47 4.65 17.60
C MET A 79 -4.29 5.06 16.71
N VAL A 80 -4.33 4.79 15.40
CA VAL A 80 -3.22 5.08 14.50
C VAL A 80 -3.31 6.52 14.02
N LYS A 81 -2.32 7.35 14.39
CA LYS A 81 -2.25 8.74 13.94
C LYS A 81 -1.08 9.08 13.02
N GLN A 82 0.01 8.30 13.06
CA GLN A 82 1.19 8.60 12.26
C GLN A 82 1.98 7.32 11.92
N ILE A 83 2.48 7.25 10.69
CA ILE A 83 3.40 6.22 10.21
C ILE A 83 4.72 6.93 9.86
N ARG A 84 5.81 6.58 10.55
CA ARG A 84 7.15 7.12 10.25
C ARG A 84 8.11 5.99 9.91
N TRP A 85 8.84 6.17 8.82
CA TRP A 85 9.90 5.27 8.36
C TRP A 85 11.26 5.68 8.95
N THR A 86 12.00 4.73 9.51
CA THR A 86 13.29 5.00 10.19
C THR A 86 14.52 4.48 9.45
N SER A 87 14.44 3.42 8.64
CA SER A 87 15.59 2.99 7.80
C SER A 87 15.20 2.04 6.65
N PRO A 88 16.02 1.97 5.59
CA PRO A 88 15.85 1.02 4.47
C PRO A 88 16.18 -0.44 4.80
N ASP A 89 17.04 -0.69 5.79
CA ASP A 89 17.46 -2.05 6.15
C ASP A 89 16.47 -2.73 7.12
N ASN A 90 15.65 -1.93 7.81
CA ASN A 90 14.56 -2.36 8.68
C ASN A 90 13.39 -1.37 8.55
N THR A 91 12.37 -1.75 7.78
CA THR A 91 11.10 -1.01 7.68
C THR A 91 10.37 -1.12 9.02
N VAL A 92 10.64 -0.18 9.94
CA VAL A 92 9.87 0.01 11.16
C VAL A 92 8.86 1.11 10.89
N ALA A 93 7.57 0.77 10.93
CA ALA A 93 6.51 1.76 11.05
C ALA A 93 6.42 2.15 12.53
N VAL A 94 6.89 3.34 12.87
CA VAL A 94 6.67 3.89 14.23
C VAL A 94 5.25 4.45 14.27
N VAL A 95 4.39 3.80 15.05
CA VAL A 95 3.02 4.24 15.36
C VAL A 95 3.07 5.00 16.68
N ASP A 96 2.81 6.30 16.64
CA ASP A 96 2.67 7.12 17.85
C ASP A 96 1.28 6.86 18.47
N ILE A 97 1.25 6.40 19.72
CA ILE A 97 0.06 6.10 20.51
C ILE A 97 0.14 6.97 21.76
N HIS A 98 -0.77 7.94 21.87
CA HIS A 98 -1.01 8.70 23.09
C HIS A 98 -2.41 8.37 23.60
#